data_AF-A0A420BF08-F1
#
_entry.id   AF-A0A420BF08-F1
#
_cell.length_a   1.000
_cell.length_b   1.000
_cell.length_c   1.000
_cell.angle_alpha   90.00
_cell.angle_beta   90.00
_cell.angle_gamma   90.00
#
_symmetry.space_group_name_H-M   'P 1'
#
loop_
_entity.id
_entity.type
_entity.pdbx_description
1 polymer ?
#
loop_
_entity_poly.entity_id
_entity_poly.type
_entity_poly.pdbx_seq_one_letter_code
_entity_poly.pdbx_strand_id
1 'polypeptide(L)'
;MFSFVVKKAGFLKDIPLVAIIFDSLMRFWMFVTKPELLDWIDELEEDMAQMPETTIGIHKYGGTQFNYKGKEFAHVHSNGLLDILLNKELKQSLIFEGKIKDHHVFKNSGWISFQLHNKQDVGYGCYLLNKAYDRAKQQ
;
A
#
# COMPACT_ATOMS: atom_id res chain seq x y z
N MET A 1 1.35 15.29 8.14
CA MET A 1 2.81 15.39 7.95
C MET A 1 3.26 14.91 6.57
N PHE A 2 2.84 13.72 6.12
CA PHE A 2 3.13 13.16 4.79
C PHE A 2 2.79 14.09 3.60
N SER A 3 1.58 14.65 3.57
CA SER A 3 1.16 15.59 2.50
C SER A 3 2.03 16.85 2.37
N PHE A 4 2.62 17.35 3.47
CA PHE A 4 3.44 18.56 3.45
C PHE A 4 4.81 18.29 2.82
N VAL A 5 5.44 17.17 3.20
CA VAL A 5 6.72 16.72 2.64
C VAL A 5 6.58 16.45 1.15
N VAL A 6 5.52 15.74 0.73
CA VAL A 6 5.24 15.49 -0.69
C VAL A 6 5.06 16.80 -1.49
N LYS A 7 4.40 17.81 -0.91
CA LYS A 7 4.15 19.09 -1.61
C LYS A 7 5.36 20.02 -1.66
N LYS A 8 6.20 20.07 -0.62
CA LYS A 8 7.32 21.03 -0.54
C LYS A 8 8.69 20.43 -0.87
N ALA A 9 8.85 19.13 -0.68
CA ALA A 9 10.12 18.41 -0.88
C ALA A 9 9.96 17.23 -1.84
N GLY A 10 8.95 17.26 -2.71
CA GLY A 10 8.64 16.17 -3.64
C GLY A 10 9.77 15.83 -4.62
N PHE A 11 10.69 16.76 -4.91
CA PHE A 11 11.87 16.53 -5.74
C PHE A 11 12.85 15.51 -5.12
N LEU A 12 12.80 15.29 -3.81
CA LEU A 12 13.67 14.34 -3.12
C LEU A 12 13.42 12.90 -3.56
N LYS A 13 12.23 12.58 -4.09
CA LYS A 13 11.92 11.25 -4.63
C LYS A 13 12.74 10.88 -5.87
N ASP A 14 13.28 11.89 -6.56
CA ASP A 14 14.05 11.71 -7.78
C ASP A 14 15.55 11.48 -7.47
N ILE A 15 15.95 11.68 -6.20
CA ILE A 15 17.28 11.31 -5.71
C ILE A 15 17.25 9.81 -5.36
N PRO A 16 18.17 9.00 -5.91
CA PRO A 16 18.22 7.56 -5.63
C PRO A 16 18.23 7.26 -4.14
N LEU A 17 17.46 6.24 -3.73
CA LEU A 17 17.37 5.69 -2.37
C LEU A 17 16.76 6.60 -1.28
N VAL A 18 16.57 7.90 -1.52
CA VAL A 18 16.07 8.82 -0.49
C VAL A 18 14.68 8.42 0.02
N ALA A 19 13.80 7.98 -0.87
CA ALA A 19 12.46 7.51 -0.48
C ALA A 19 12.51 6.24 0.39
N ILE A 20 13.45 5.33 0.10
CA ILE A 20 13.67 4.10 0.89
C ILE A 20 14.20 4.45 2.28
N ILE A 21 15.17 5.37 2.37
CA ILE A 21 15.70 5.84 3.67
C ILE A 21 14.58 6.50 4.47
N PHE A 22 13.77 7.35 3.84
CA PHE A 22 12.65 8.02 4.50
C PHE A 22 11.63 7.02 5.06
N ASP A 23 11.23 6.01 4.28
CA ASP A 23 10.32 4.98 4.76
C ASP A 23 10.96 4.11 5.86
N SER A 24 12.27 3.82 5.76
CA SER A 24 13.00 3.09 6.82
C SER A 24 13.03 3.85 8.15
N LEU A 25 13.26 5.16 8.11
CA LEU A 25 13.18 6.03 9.29
C LEU A 25 11.75 6.08 9.84
N MET A 26 10.75 6.08 8.95
CA MET A 26 9.35 6.00 9.34
C MET A 26 9.01 4.67 10.01
N ARG A 27 9.55 3.54 9.50
CA ARG A 27 9.40 2.21 10.10
C ARG A 27 9.99 2.18 11.51
N PHE A 28 11.19 2.72 11.68
CA PHE A 28 11.82 2.83 13.00
C PHE A 28 10.97 3.70 13.94
N TRP A 29 10.43 4.82 13.46
CA TRP A 29 9.55 5.67 14.26
C TRP A 29 8.23 4.95 14.64
N MET A 30 7.63 4.18 13.72
CA MET A 30 6.44 3.38 13.99
C MET A 30 6.72 2.23 14.96
N PHE A 31 7.88 1.57 14.86
CA PHE A 31 8.32 0.59 15.85
C PHE A 31 8.34 1.18 17.27
N VAL A 32 8.79 2.42 17.43
CA VAL A 32 8.86 3.09 18.73
C VAL A 32 7.49 3.61 19.20
N THR A 33 6.63 4.08 18.29
CA THR A 33 5.41 4.82 18.66
C THR A 33 4.10 4.05 18.49
N LYS A 34 4.07 3.06 17.60
CA LYS A 34 2.89 2.26 17.25
C LYS A 34 3.30 0.88 16.69
N PRO A 35 3.99 0.04 17.47
CA PRO A 35 4.53 -1.24 16.98
C PRO A 35 3.45 -2.18 16.44
N GLU A 36 2.22 -2.11 16.96
CA GLU A 36 1.10 -2.93 16.48
C GLU A 36 0.77 -2.70 15.01
N LEU A 37 1.11 -1.53 14.47
CA LEU A 37 0.95 -1.26 13.04
C LEU A 37 1.90 -2.11 12.20
N LEU A 38 3.10 -2.40 12.70
CA LEU A 38 4.05 -3.26 12.01
C LEU A 38 3.56 -4.71 12.02
N ASP A 39 2.98 -5.18 13.13
CA ASP A 39 2.33 -6.50 13.19
C ASP A 39 1.21 -6.61 12.14
N TRP A 40 0.42 -5.55 11.97
CA TRP A 40 -0.64 -5.51 10.95
C TRP A 40 -0.08 -5.57 9.53
N ILE A 41 1.05 -4.93 9.26
CA ILE A 41 1.73 -5.01 7.96
C ILE A 41 2.26 -6.43 7.74
N ASP A 42 2.87 -7.03 8.76
CA ASP A 42 3.36 -8.41 8.71
C ASP A 42 2.20 -9.39 8.43
N GLU A 43 1.02 -9.20 9.04
CA GLU A 43 -0.19 -9.99 8.73
C GLU A 43 -0.62 -9.88 7.25
N LEU A 44 -0.54 -8.69 6.64
CA LEU A 44 -0.82 -8.51 5.20
C LEU A 44 0.25 -9.20 4.33
N GLU A 45 1.52 -9.12 4.75
CA GLU A 45 2.63 -9.77 4.06
C GLU A 45 2.49 -11.29 4.08
N GLU A 46 2.16 -11.86 5.23
CA GLU A 46 1.92 -13.30 5.38
C GLU A 46 0.77 -13.79 4.48
N ASP A 47 -0.37 -13.08 4.46
CA ASP A 47 -1.52 -13.44 3.61
C ASP A 47 -1.14 -13.46 2.12
N MET A 48 -0.41 -12.44 1.65
CA MET A 48 0.01 -12.33 0.26
C MET A 48 1.15 -13.28 -0.11
N ALA A 49 2.06 -13.60 0.82
CA ALA A 49 3.14 -14.56 0.58
C ALA A 49 2.63 -15.98 0.28
N GLN A 50 1.43 -16.34 0.77
CA GLN A 50 0.81 -17.64 0.48
C GLN A 50 0.17 -17.72 -0.91
N MET A 51 -0.01 -16.59 -1.60
CA MET A 51 -0.69 -16.54 -2.88
C MET A 51 0.22 -17.04 -4.02
N PRO A 52 -0.24 -17.98 -4.89
CA PRO A 52 0.57 -18.49 -5.99
C PRO A 52 1.11 -17.39 -6.91
N GLU A 53 2.38 -17.53 -7.29
CA GLU A 53 3.10 -16.60 -8.19
C GLU A 53 3.18 -15.16 -7.68
N THR A 54 3.00 -14.97 -6.36
CA THR A 54 3.18 -13.69 -5.68
C THR A 54 4.61 -13.56 -5.18
N THR A 55 5.19 -12.37 -5.30
CA THR A 55 6.48 -12.04 -4.69
C THR A 55 6.40 -10.72 -3.94
N ILE A 56 7.15 -10.65 -2.84
CA ILE A 56 7.26 -9.46 -1.99
C ILE A 56 8.63 -8.81 -2.23
N GLY A 57 8.66 -7.49 -2.32
CA GLY A 57 9.89 -6.72 -2.54
C GLY A 57 9.82 -5.32 -1.95
N ILE A 58 10.86 -4.52 -2.16
CA ILE A 58 10.90 -3.12 -1.71
C ILE A 58 10.30 -2.23 -2.79
N HIS A 59 9.33 -1.39 -2.42
CA HIS A 59 8.77 -0.41 -3.34
C HIS A 59 9.78 0.72 -3.61
N LYS A 60 9.83 1.21 -4.86
CA LYS A 60 10.81 2.25 -5.27
C LYS A 60 10.69 3.56 -4.47
N TYR A 61 9.53 3.83 -3.88
CA TYR A 61 9.30 4.97 -3.00
C TYR A 61 9.29 4.60 -1.50
N GLY A 62 9.87 3.45 -1.13
CA GLY A 62 9.83 2.90 0.21
C GLY A 62 8.52 2.13 0.49
N GLY A 63 8.54 1.24 1.47
CA GLY A 63 7.45 0.33 1.79
C GLY A 63 7.62 -1.07 1.17
N THR A 64 6.68 -1.95 1.50
CA THR A 64 6.61 -3.34 1.01
C THR A 64 5.73 -3.40 -0.24
N GLN A 65 6.25 -3.95 -1.33
CA GLN A 65 5.57 -4.10 -2.62
C GLN A 65 5.12 -5.54 -2.85
N PHE A 66 3.87 -5.72 -3.25
CA PHE A 66 3.27 -6.99 -3.64
C PHE A 66 3.20 -7.09 -5.17
N ASN A 67 3.71 -8.20 -5.71
CA ASN A 67 3.79 -8.43 -7.14
C ASN A 67 3.14 -9.75 -7.53
N TYR A 68 2.48 -9.80 -8.68
CA TYR A 68 2.03 -11.02 -9.33
C TYR A 68 2.81 -11.18 -10.64
N LYS A 69 3.51 -12.31 -10.83
CA LYS A 69 4.37 -12.54 -12.00
C LYS A 69 5.34 -11.37 -12.30
N GLY A 70 5.88 -10.76 -11.23
CA GLY A 70 6.83 -9.64 -11.34
C GLY A 70 6.20 -8.28 -11.68
N LYS A 71 4.87 -8.17 -11.73
CA LYS A 71 4.16 -6.89 -11.88
C LYS A 71 3.52 -6.48 -10.57
N GLU A 72 3.78 -5.25 -10.15
CA GLU A 72 3.19 -4.65 -8.96
C GLU A 72 1.66 -4.57 -9.08
N PHE A 73 0.96 -4.99 -8.03
CA PHE A 73 -0.48 -4.78 -7.90
C PHE A 73 -0.88 -4.07 -6.60
N ALA A 74 0.02 -3.98 -5.62
CA ALA A 74 -0.18 -3.21 -4.39
C ALA A 74 1.17 -2.92 -3.70
N HIS A 75 1.19 -1.95 -2.80
CA HIS A 75 2.27 -1.74 -1.84
C HIS A 75 1.75 -1.09 -0.56
N VAL A 76 2.44 -1.31 0.56
CA VAL A 76 2.15 -0.70 1.86
C VAL A 76 3.36 0.06 2.37
N HIS A 77 3.16 1.33 2.72
CA HIS A 77 4.17 2.16 3.37
C HIS A 77 4.23 1.89 4.88
N SER A 78 5.37 2.22 5.50
CA SER A 78 5.61 1.94 6.92
C SER A 78 4.63 2.64 7.88
N ASN A 79 3.90 3.67 7.43
CA ASN A 79 2.81 4.31 8.18
C ASN A 79 1.43 3.65 7.98
N GLY A 80 1.35 2.48 7.35
CA GLY A 80 0.09 1.76 7.13
C GLY A 80 -0.76 2.30 5.99
N LEU A 81 -0.19 3.13 5.11
CA LEU A 81 -0.86 3.52 3.87
C LEU A 81 -0.70 2.40 2.85
N LEU A 82 -1.78 1.69 2.58
CA LEU A 82 -1.87 0.58 1.63
C LEU A 82 -2.43 1.10 0.30
N ASP A 83 -1.59 1.15 -0.71
CA ASP A 83 -1.95 1.53 -2.06
C ASP A 83 -2.19 0.27 -2.90
N ILE A 84 -3.33 0.22 -3.61
CA ILE A 84 -3.82 -1.01 -4.26
C ILE A 84 -4.35 -0.70 -5.66
N LEU A 85 -3.96 -1.50 -6.65
CA LEU A 85 -4.45 -1.41 -8.01
C LEU A 85 -5.70 -2.28 -8.24
N LEU A 86 -6.88 -1.66 -8.29
CA LEU A 86 -8.16 -2.32 -8.57
C LEU A 86 -8.63 -2.10 -10.02
N ASN A 87 -9.72 -2.77 -10.42
CA ASN A 87 -10.42 -2.42 -11.65
C ASN A 87 -11.27 -1.14 -11.38
N LYS A 88 -11.63 -0.42 -12.45
CA LYS A 88 -12.30 0.88 -12.29
C LYS A 88 -13.72 0.72 -11.73
N GLU A 89 -14.41 -0.36 -12.10
CA GLU A 89 -15.78 -0.64 -11.66
C GLU A 89 -15.84 -0.95 -10.16
N LEU A 90 -14.94 -1.81 -9.65
CA LEU A 90 -14.82 -2.15 -8.24
C LEU A 90 -14.38 -0.94 -7.42
N LYS A 91 -13.43 -0.15 -7.92
CA LYS A 91 -13.06 1.13 -7.29
C LYS A 91 -14.29 2.03 -7.12
N GLN A 92 -15.11 2.19 -8.16
CA GLN A 92 -16.32 3.01 -8.09
C GLN A 92 -17.33 2.46 -7.07
N SER A 93 -17.54 1.14 -7.01
CA SER A 93 -18.40 0.50 -6.00
C SER A 93 -17.91 0.77 -4.58
N LEU A 94 -16.61 0.57 -4.33
CA LEU A 94 -16.03 0.72 -2.99
C LEU A 94 -16.00 2.18 -2.52
N ILE A 95 -15.83 3.13 -3.44
CA ILE A 95 -15.96 4.57 -3.15
C ILE A 95 -17.41 4.91 -2.81
N PHE A 96 -18.38 4.38 -3.55
CA PHE A 96 -19.80 4.60 -3.28
C PHE A 96 -20.24 4.05 -1.92
N GLU A 97 -19.67 2.93 -1.50
CA GLU A 97 -19.88 2.35 -0.16
C GLU A 97 -19.25 3.17 0.98
N GLY A 98 -18.51 4.24 0.69
CA GLY A 98 -17.90 5.12 1.68
C GLY A 98 -16.69 4.53 2.41
N LYS A 99 -16.21 3.36 2.00
CA LYS A 99 -15.15 2.61 2.68
C LYS A 99 -13.73 3.03 2.27
N ILE A 100 -13.58 3.76 1.15
CA ILE A 100 -12.27 4.05 0.54
C ILE A 100 -12.22 5.49 0.00
N LYS A 101 -11.04 6.11 0.06
CA LYS A 101 -10.74 7.41 -0.56
C LYS A 101 -9.94 7.23 -1.84
N ASP A 102 -10.12 8.14 -2.80
CA ASP A 102 -9.38 8.13 -4.07
C ASP A 102 -7.87 8.28 -3.84
N HIS A 103 -7.05 7.60 -4.66
CA HIS A 103 -5.59 7.69 -4.58
C HIS A 103 -5.14 9.12 -4.89
N HIS A 104 -4.52 9.78 -3.93
CA HIS A 104 -4.29 11.23 -3.95
C HIS A 104 -3.46 11.73 -5.16
N VAL A 105 -2.72 10.84 -5.84
CA VAL A 105 -1.87 11.14 -7.01
C VAL A 105 -2.46 10.65 -8.34
N PHE A 106 -3.23 9.56 -8.36
CA PHE A 106 -3.64 8.87 -9.59
C PHE A 106 -5.16 8.74 -9.72
N LYS A 107 -5.85 9.88 -9.70
CA LYS A 107 -7.32 9.96 -9.66
C LYS A 107 -8.02 9.20 -10.81
N ASN A 108 -7.42 9.17 -12.01
CA ASN A 108 -7.97 8.51 -13.20
C ASN A 108 -7.44 7.08 -13.43
N SER A 109 -6.83 6.48 -12.41
CA SER A 109 -6.34 5.10 -12.44
C SER A 109 -7.20 4.18 -11.58
N GLY A 110 -6.92 2.88 -11.66
CA GLY A 110 -7.48 1.88 -10.75
C GLY A 110 -6.88 1.92 -9.33
N TRP A 111 -5.85 2.74 -9.09
CA TRP A 111 -5.23 2.87 -7.77
C TRP A 111 -6.18 3.51 -6.77
N ILE A 112 -6.19 2.95 -5.57
CA ILE A 112 -6.82 3.49 -4.36
C ILE A 112 -5.78 3.54 -3.23
N SER A 113 -6.05 4.37 -2.23
CA SER A 113 -5.26 4.40 -0.99
C SER A 113 -6.17 4.04 0.19
N PHE A 114 -5.78 3.04 0.97
CA PHE A 114 -6.48 2.58 2.17
C PHE A 114 -5.54 2.71 3.37
N GLN A 115 -6.00 3.35 4.45
CA GLN A 115 -5.19 3.60 5.63
C GLN A 115 -5.55 2.63 6.74
N LEU A 116 -4.56 1.91 7.27
CA LEU A 116 -4.72 1.09 8.47
C LEU A 116 -4.75 2.01 9.70
N HIS A 117 -5.89 2.07 10.38
CA HIS A 117 -6.07 2.83 11.62
C HIS A 117 -6.10 1.91 12.84
N ASN A 118 -6.75 0.75 12.72
CA ASN A 118 -6.99 -0.23 13.77
C ASN A 118 -6.86 -1.68 13.25
N LYS A 119 -6.92 -2.65 14.17
CA LYS A 119 -6.79 -4.08 13.83
C LYS A 119 -7.91 -4.59 12.91
N GLN A 120 -9.12 -4.05 13.00
CA GLN A 120 -10.23 -4.46 12.14
C GLN A 120 -9.99 -4.10 10.67
N ASP A 121 -9.18 -3.06 10.42
CA ASP A 121 -8.81 -2.65 9.07
C ASP A 121 -7.94 -3.70 8.35
N VAL A 122 -7.21 -4.55 9.08
CA VAL A 122 -6.34 -5.59 8.49
C VAL A 122 -7.17 -6.57 7.68
N GLY A 123 -8.29 -7.05 8.22
CA GLY A 123 -9.17 -7.98 7.51
C GLY A 123 -9.76 -7.37 6.22
N TYR A 124 -10.07 -6.07 6.25
CA TYR A 124 -10.51 -5.37 5.03
C TYR A 124 -9.36 -5.11 4.06
N GLY A 125 -8.14 -4.84 4.56
CA GLY A 125 -6.91 -4.76 3.77
C GLY A 125 -6.63 -6.06 3.00
N CYS A 126 -6.67 -7.21 3.69
CA CYS A 126 -6.56 -8.53 3.06
C CYS A 126 -7.63 -8.73 1.98
N TYR A 127 -8.90 -8.37 2.27
CA TYR A 127 -9.97 -8.45 1.28
C TYR A 127 -9.66 -7.64 0.02
N LEU A 128 -9.17 -6.40 0.17
CA LEU A 128 -8.82 -5.55 -0.97
C LEU A 128 -7.62 -6.09 -1.76
N LEU A 129 -6.60 -6.60 -1.06
CA LEU A 129 -5.44 -7.25 -1.68
C LEU A 129 -5.84 -8.48 -2.49
N ASN A 130 -6.72 -9.32 -1.96
CA ASN A 130 -7.29 -10.47 -2.67
C ASN A 130 -8.01 -10.05 -3.96
N LYS A 131 -8.80 -8.96 -3.92
CA LYS A 131 -9.44 -8.42 -5.12
C LYS A 131 -8.45 -7.90 -6.15
N ALA A 132 -7.36 -7.28 -5.71
CA ALA A 132 -6.29 -6.82 -6.59
C ALA A 132 -5.51 -7.99 -7.21
N TYR A 133 -5.25 -9.03 -6.44
CA TYR A 133 -4.65 -10.28 -6.90
C TYR A 133 -5.52 -10.98 -7.95
N ASP A 134 -6.83 -11.13 -7.70
CA ASP A 134 -7.79 -11.70 -8.67
C ASP A 134 -7.78 -10.93 -9.99
N ARG A 135 -7.73 -9.59 -9.92
CA ARG A 135 -7.57 -8.74 -11.10
C ARG A 135 -6.24 -8.99 -11.80
N ALA A 136 -5.14 -9.11 -11.06
CA ALA A 136 -3.81 -9.29 -11.63
C ALA A 136 -3.71 -10.61 -12.40
N LYS A 137 -4.39 -11.66 -11.94
CA LYS A 137 -4.50 -12.97 -12.62
C LYS A 137 -5.25 -12.94 -13.94
N GLN A 138 -6.11 -11.96 -14.15
CA GLN A 138 -6.94 -11.84 -15.35
C GLN A 138 -6.28 -11.01 -16.47
N GLN A 139 -5.06 -10.49 -16.25
CA GLN A 139 -4.30 -9.69 -17.20
C GLN A 139 -3.17 -10.49 -17.86
#